data_AF-A0A4R2R037-F1
#
_entry.id   AF-A0A4R2R037-F1
#
_cell.length_a   1.000
_cell.length_b   1.000
_cell.length_c   1.000
_cell.angle_alpha   90.00
_cell.angle_beta   90.00
_cell.angle_gamma   90.00
#
_symmetry.space_group_name_H-M   'P 1'
#
loop_
_entity.id
_entity.type
_entity.pdbx_description
1 polymer ?
#
loop_
_entity_poly.entity_id
_entity_poly.type
_entity_poly.pdbx_seq_one_letter_code
_entity_poly.pdbx_strand_id
1 'polypeptide(L)'
;MVRYWLLLAWTVCSFGLGLIAAGIGIHSLPGQSSLIGLVCLLMGSGLLAFGWWRDEQITRTQMLLEKRKPRVVVVGGGTGLSVLLRGLKEFDIDITAIVTVADDGGSSGRLRSDFDMPPPGDIRSCLVALSDQEPLLEKLWSHRFKSGEGLAGHSFGNLLIAALTDVTGDFETAIKEASRVLAVGGRVLPAVREAVILRAYMEDGSFVEGESQIPLSGKKIERVEVEPNDLEPLPEALEAIEQADVIVIGPGSLYTSILPNLLVTKLTQAIDAAVAKKVYICNVMTQSGETDHYTASDHVKAIYDHIGLSLFDYILVNSAPIPPAVIEQYREKRAAPVVADLWNLQNLGLNVIARNFLHYSIYARHDARMISEQILALIGRDPNKLRR
;
A
#
# COMPACT_ATOMS: atom_id res chain seq x y z
N MET A 1 9.55 -23.40 -19.62
CA MET A 1 10.12 -24.45 -20.49
C MET A 1 10.28 -25.82 -19.82
N VAL A 2 10.98 -25.96 -18.68
CA VAL A 2 11.26 -27.29 -18.07
C VAL A 2 10.01 -28.11 -17.74
N ARG A 3 8.94 -27.48 -17.21
CA ARG A 3 7.66 -28.16 -16.93
C ARG A 3 6.93 -28.68 -18.16
N TYR A 4 7.08 -28.01 -19.30
CA TYR A 4 6.44 -28.39 -20.57
C TYR A 4 7.08 -29.67 -21.12
N TRP A 5 8.41 -29.74 -21.08
CA TRP A 5 9.17 -30.95 -21.46
C TRP A 5 8.88 -32.14 -20.55
N LEU A 6 8.66 -31.92 -19.25
CA LEU A 6 8.27 -32.99 -18.32
C LEU A 6 6.88 -33.52 -18.63
N LEU A 7 5.89 -32.67 -18.88
CA LEU A 7 4.54 -33.08 -19.29
C LEU A 7 4.56 -33.83 -20.62
N LEU A 8 5.32 -33.33 -21.60
CA LEU A 8 5.50 -33.96 -22.91
C LEU A 8 6.22 -35.31 -22.79
N ALA A 9 7.26 -35.42 -21.97
CA ALA A 9 7.97 -36.68 -21.72
C ALA A 9 7.08 -37.70 -20.98
N TRP A 10 6.29 -37.26 -20.00
CA TRP A 10 5.36 -38.13 -19.27
C TRP A 10 4.26 -38.65 -20.18
N THR A 11 3.74 -37.81 -21.08
CA THR A 11 2.70 -38.19 -22.03
C THR A 11 3.24 -39.07 -23.15
N VAL A 12 4.43 -38.81 -23.67
CA VAL A 12 5.12 -39.72 -24.60
C VAL A 12 5.42 -41.06 -23.92
N CYS A 13 5.85 -41.07 -22.65
CA CYS A 13 6.06 -42.32 -21.90
C CYS A 13 4.75 -43.08 -21.65
N SER A 14 3.68 -42.39 -21.27
CA SER A 14 2.36 -43.00 -20.99
C SER A 14 1.72 -43.55 -22.27
N PHE A 15 1.84 -42.81 -23.37
CA PHE A 15 1.36 -43.21 -24.70
C PHE A 15 2.20 -44.36 -25.27
N GLY A 16 3.52 -44.28 -25.13
CA GLY A 16 4.46 -45.34 -25.51
C GLY A 16 4.23 -46.63 -24.72
N LEU A 17 4.07 -46.54 -23.40
CA LEU A 17 3.70 -47.68 -22.54
C LEU A 17 2.32 -48.25 -22.89
N GLY A 18 1.35 -47.42 -23.25
CA GLY A 18 0.03 -47.85 -23.71
C GLY A 18 0.07 -48.61 -25.04
N LEU A 19 0.86 -48.14 -26.01
CA LEU A 19 1.10 -48.83 -27.28
C LEU A 19 1.89 -50.12 -27.10
N ILE A 20 2.88 -50.12 -26.21
CA ILE A 20 3.67 -51.31 -25.86
C ILE A 20 2.80 -52.33 -25.13
N ALA A 21 1.92 -51.91 -24.20
CA ALA A 21 0.96 -52.80 -23.57
C ALA A 21 -0.05 -53.37 -24.59
N ALA A 22 -0.56 -52.55 -25.51
CA ALA A 22 -1.42 -53.02 -26.60
C ALA A 22 -0.71 -53.96 -27.59
N GLY A 23 0.60 -53.79 -27.79
CA GLY A 23 1.42 -54.56 -28.73
C GLY A 23 2.11 -55.81 -28.17
N ILE A 24 2.46 -55.85 -26.88
CA ILE A 24 3.27 -56.92 -26.25
C ILE A 24 2.41 -58.00 -25.55
N GLY A 25 1.18 -57.71 -25.12
CA GLY A 25 0.33 -58.73 -24.52
C GLY A 25 -1.08 -58.21 -24.27
N ILE A 26 -2.13 -58.97 -24.52
CA ILE A 26 -2.37 -60.21 -23.77
C ILE A 26 -2.77 -61.32 -24.76
N HIS A 27 -1.83 -62.22 -25.08
CA HIS A 27 -2.09 -63.48 -25.79
C HIS A 27 -2.90 -64.50 -24.95
N SER A 28 -3.42 -64.10 -23.79
CA SER A 28 -4.08 -64.95 -22.79
C SER A 28 -5.48 -64.51 -22.31
N LEU A 29 -6.08 -63.43 -22.83
CA LEU A 29 -7.48 -63.06 -22.55
C LEU A 29 -8.14 -62.41 -23.80
N PRO A 30 -9.00 -63.12 -24.54
CA PRO A 30 -9.65 -62.58 -25.73
C PRO A 30 -10.72 -61.55 -25.33
N GLY A 31 -10.53 -60.29 -25.73
CA GLY A 31 -11.59 -59.26 -25.73
C GLY A 31 -11.41 -58.05 -24.79
N GLN A 32 -10.48 -58.07 -23.82
CA GLN A 32 -10.31 -56.96 -22.85
C GLN A 32 -9.07 -56.08 -23.07
N SER A 33 -8.04 -56.55 -23.77
CA SER A 33 -6.78 -55.82 -23.98
C SER A 33 -6.93 -54.57 -24.86
N SER A 34 -7.80 -54.61 -25.87
CA SER A 34 -8.12 -53.46 -26.72
C SER A 34 -8.86 -52.35 -25.96
N LEU A 35 -9.73 -52.72 -25.02
CA LEU A 35 -10.47 -51.78 -24.18
C LEU A 35 -9.52 -51.04 -23.22
N ILE A 36 -8.59 -51.75 -22.59
CA ILE A 36 -7.60 -51.16 -21.67
C ILE A 36 -6.69 -50.17 -22.44
N GLY A 37 -6.21 -50.57 -23.62
CA GLY A 37 -5.41 -49.68 -24.48
C GLY A 37 -6.17 -48.41 -24.87
N LEU A 38 -7.44 -48.54 -25.26
CA LEU A 38 -8.31 -47.40 -25.60
C LEU A 38 -8.54 -46.46 -24.41
N VAL A 39 -8.78 -47.01 -23.21
CA VAL A 39 -8.95 -46.23 -21.99
C VAL A 39 -7.68 -45.46 -21.63
N CYS A 40 -6.51 -46.09 -21.69
CA CYS A 40 -5.23 -45.41 -21.45
C CYS A 40 -4.97 -44.29 -22.47
N LEU A 41 -5.32 -44.52 -23.74
CA LEU A 41 -5.15 -43.55 -24.81
C LEU A 41 -6.08 -42.34 -24.62
N LEU A 42 -7.36 -42.58 -24.30
CA LEU A 42 -8.33 -41.53 -23.98
C LEU A 42 -7.94 -40.73 -22.72
N MET A 43 -7.46 -41.41 -21.67
CA MET A 43 -7.02 -40.76 -20.44
C MET A 43 -5.77 -39.90 -20.66
N GLY A 44 -4.77 -40.40 -21.40
CA GLY A 44 -3.59 -39.63 -21.78
C GLY A 44 -3.91 -38.41 -22.66
N SER A 45 -4.81 -38.59 -23.62
CA SER A 45 -5.32 -37.50 -24.47
C SER A 45 -6.06 -36.44 -23.64
N GLY A 46 -6.89 -36.88 -22.69
CA GLY A 46 -7.62 -36.00 -21.78
C GLY A 46 -6.70 -35.19 -20.87
N LEU A 47 -5.65 -35.80 -20.32
CA LEU A 47 -4.64 -35.10 -19.51
C LEU A 47 -3.84 -34.09 -20.32
N LEU A 48 -3.50 -34.40 -21.58
CA LEU A 48 -2.87 -33.46 -22.52
C LEU A 48 -3.78 -32.28 -22.84
N ALA A 49 -5.03 -32.57 -23.21
CA ALA A 49 -6.02 -31.54 -23.52
C ALA A 49 -6.29 -30.65 -22.32
N PHE A 50 -6.40 -31.21 -21.12
CA PHE A 50 -6.55 -30.45 -19.87
C PHE A 50 -5.31 -29.62 -19.54
N GLY A 51 -4.11 -30.19 -19.69
CA GLY A 51 -2.85 -29.49 -19.48
C GLY A 51 -2.69 -28.30 -20.43
N TRP A 52 -2.95 -28.52 -21.72
CA TRP A 52 -2.92 -27.48 -22.75
C TRP A 52 -4.01 -26.43 -22.54
N TRP A 53 -5.25 -26.84 -22.25
CA TRP A 53 -6.34 -25.92 -21.93
C TRP A 53 -5.99 -25.04 -20.72
N ARG A 54 -5.44 -25.63 -19.65
CA ARG A 54 -5.00 -24.88 -18.46
C ARG A 54 -3.89 -23.87 -18.80
N ASP A 55 -2.90 -24.28 -19.60
CA ASP A 55 -1.78 -23.41 -20.00
C ASP A 55 -2.26 -22.26 -20.90
N GLU A 56 -3.19 -22.54 -21.82
CA GLU A 56 -3.86 -21.54 -22.65
C GLU A 56 -4.68 -20.55 -21.79
N GLN A 57 -5.41 -21.03 -20.77
CA GLN A 57 -6.11 -20.15 -19.83
C GLN A 57 -5.12 -19.26 -19.06
N ILE A 58 -4.04 -19.82 -18.52
CA ILE A 58 -3.00 -19.05 -17.81
C ILE A 58 -2.39 -17.98 -18.73
N THR A 59 -2.07 -18.36 -19.97
CA THR A 59 -1.47 -17.44 -20.96
C THR A 59 -2.44 -16.32 -21.33
N ARG A 60 -3.73 -16.63 -21.53
CA ARG A 60 -4.78 -15.62 -21.77
C ARG A 60 -4.94 -14.67 -20.60
N THR A 61 -5.01 -15.18 -19.38
CA THR A 61 -5.10 -14.36 -18.17
C THR A 61 -3.87 -13.46 -18.03
N GLN A 62 -2.66 -13.98 -18.26
CA GLN A 62 -1.43 -13.17 -18.25
C GLN A 62 -1.43 -12.10 -19.33
N MET A 63 -1.84 -12.42 -20.56
CA MET A 63 -1.94 -11.44 -21.64
C MET A 63 -2.98 -10.35 -21.33
N LEU A 64 -4.13 -10.71 -20.75
CA LEU A 64 -5.17 -9.74 -20.35
C LEU A 64 -4.69 -8.85 -19.21
N LEU A 65 -3.95 -9.41 -18.24
CA LEU A 65 -3.27 -8.65 -17.20
C LEU A 65 -2.28 -7.68 -17.87
N GLU A 66 -1.32 -8.16 -18.66
CA GLU A 66 -0.32 -7.31 -19.35
C GLU A 66 -0.94 -6.18 -20.18
N LYS A 67 -2.15 -6.36 -20.74
CA LYS A 67 -2.85 -5.33 -21.53
C LYS A 67 -3.46 -4.19 -20.71
N ARG A 68 -3.78 -4.39 -19.43
CA ARG A 68 -4.33 -3.33 -18.57
C ARG A 68 -3.28 -2.79 -17.61
N LYS A 69 -3.32 -1.47 -17.36
CA LYS A 69 -2.51 -0.83 -16.33
C LYS A 69 -2.86 -1.42 -14.96
N PRO A 70 -1.86 -1.81 -14.16
CA PRO A 70 -2.09 -2.21 -12.77
C PRO A 70 -2.75 -1.09 -11.96
N ARG A 71 -3.73 -1.42 -11.12
CA ARG A 71 -4.41 -0.48 -10.23
C ARG A 71 -3.84 -0.59 -8.83
N VAL A 72 -3.19 0.46 -8.35
CA VAL A 72 -2.52 0.51 -7.05
C VAL A 72 -3.23 1.53 -6.17
N VAL A 73 -3.80 1.07 -5.07
CA VAL A 73 -4.34 1.93 -4.02
C VAL A 73 -3.31 2.04 -2.91
N VAL A 74 -3.04 3.26 -2.45
CA VAL A 74 -2.14 3.51 -1.32
C VAL A 74 -2.90 4.31 -0.26
N VAL A 75 -2.87 3.86 0.99
CA VAL A 75 -3.58 4.49 2.11
C VAL A 75 -2.55 4.95 3.15
N GLY A 76 -2.64 6.22 3.58
CA GLY A 76 -1.77 6.72 4.64
C GLY A 76 -1.80 8.24 4.79
N GLY A 77 -0.63 8.81 5.08
CA GLY A 77 -0.44 10.24 5.28
C GLY A 77 1.04 10.62 5.33
N GLY A 78 1.29 11.91 5.53
CA GLY A 78 2.60 12.49 5.76
C GLY A 78 3.62 12.32 4.63
N THR A 79 4.89 12.47 5.00
CA THR A 79 6.01 12.46 4.05
C THR A 79 6.34 11.06 3.53
N GLY A 80 5.99 10.00 4.27
CA GLY A 80 6.25 8.61 3.85
C GLY A 80 5.44 8.25 2.60
N LEU A 81 4.14 8.56 2.63
CA LEU A 81 3.23 8.33 1.51
C LEU A 81 3.68 9.09 0.25
N SER A 82 3.97 10.39 0.37
CA SER A 82 4.43 11.20 -0.77
C SER A 82 5.75 10.71 -1.39
N VAL A 83 6.68 10.18 -0.59
CA VAL A 83 7.91 9.55 -1.10
C VAL A 83 7.60 8.28 -1.90
N LEU A 84 6.72 7.42 -1.39
CA LEU A 84 6.28 6.22 -2.11
C LEU A 84 5.57 6.57 -3.43
N LEU A 85 4.67 7.55 -3.42
CA LEU A 85 3.94 8.00 -4.61
C LEU A 85 4.88 8.49 -5.72
N ARG A 86 5.96 9.20 -5.38
CA ARG A 86 6.99 9.62 -6.35
C ARG A 86 7.65 8.41 -7.04
N GLY A 87 7.94 7.35 -6.28
CA GLY A 87 8.49 6.11 -6.84
C GLY A 87 7.49 5.36 -7.70
N LEU A 88 6.24 5.27 -7.26
CA LEU A 88 5.17 4.59 -8.01
C LEU A 88 4.86 5.31 -9.33
N LYS A 89 4.95 6.64 -9.37
CA LYS A 89 4.73 7.47 -10.58
C LYS A 89 5.69 7.12 -11.73
N GLU A 90 6.87 6.56 -11.45
CA GLU A 90 7.84 6.13 -12.48
C GLU A 90 7.35 4.92 -13.31
N PHE A 91 6.26 4.28 -12.89
CA PHE A 91 5.68 3.13 -13.56
C PHE A 91 4.36 3.48 -14.25
N ASP A 92 4.03 2.77 -15.32
CA ASP A 92 2.79 2.93 -16.04
C ASP A 92 1.63 2.18 -15.37
N ILE A 93 1.18 2.75 -14.26
CA ILE A 93 0.16 2.21 -13.37
C ILE A 93 -0.89 3.27 -13.04
N ASP A 94 -2.08 2.82 -12.64
CA ASP A 94 -3.17 3.68 -12.18
C ASP A 94 -3.08 3.80 -10.66
N ILE A 95 -2.64 4.96 -10.16
CA ILE A 95 -2.41 5.21 -8.73
C ILE A 95 -3.63 5.92 -8.13
N THR A 96 -4.12 5.42 -7.00
CA THR A 96 -5.08 6.14 -6.14
C THR A 96 -4.52 6.25 -4.72
N ALA A 97 -4.29 7.47 -4.25
CA ALA A 97 -3.85 7.75 -2.88
C ALA A 97 -5.07 8.15 -2.04
N ILE A 98 -5.32 7.40 -0.96
CA ILE A 98 -6.34 7.70 0.05
C ILE A 98 -5.60 8.27 1.28
N VAL A 99 -5.95 9.49 1.66
CA VAL A 99 -5.14 10.28 2.59
C VAL A 99 -5.94 10.66 3.83
N THR A 100 -5.30 10.57 5.00
CA THR A 100 -5.87 11.04 6.26
C THR A 100 -6.19 12.53 6.24
N VAL A 101 -7.22 12.92 6.96
CA VAL A 101 -7.63 14.31 7.19
C VAL A 101 -7.66 14.65 8.68
N ALA A 102 -6.82 13.99 9.47
CA ALA A 102 -6.72 14.16 10.93
C ALA A 102 -5.71 15.22 11.39
N ASP A 103 -4.81 15.67 10.51
CA ASP A 103 -3.76 16.66 10.80
C ASP A 103 -4.34 17.96 11.40
N ASP A 104 -3.76 18.43 12.50
CA ASP A 104 -4.10 19.71 13.13
C ASP A 104 -2.85 20.57 13.38
N GLY A 105 -1.71 20.21 12.78
CA GLY A 105 -0.43 20.87 12.97
C GLY A 105 -0.21 22.06 12.04
N GLY A 106 0.53 23.05 12.53
CA GLY A 106 1.18 24.09 11.73
C GLY A 106 0.24 24.85 10.79
N SER A 107 0.55 24.84 9.49
CA SER A 107 -0.27 25.55 8.48
C SER A 107 -1.59 24.84 8.19
N SER A 108 -1.67 23.52 8.36
CA SER A 108 -2.88 22.75 8.09
C SER A 108 -3.91 23.02 9.19
N GLY A 109 -3.49 22.91 10.45
CA GLY A 109 -4.34 23.17 11.61
C GLY A 109 -4.93 24.57 11.65
N ARG A 110 -4.12 25.61 11.37
CA ARG A 110 -4.64 26.98 11.31
C ARG A 110 -5.73 27.15 10.25
N LEU A 111 -5.52 26.62 9.04
CA LEU A 111 -6.52 26.73 7.97
C LEU A 111 -7.78 25.90 8.27
N ARG A 112 -7.61 24.72 8.88
CA ARG A 112 -8.73 23.91 9.35
C ARG A 112 -9.62 24.71 10.31
N SER A 113 -9.03 25.39 11.29
CA SER A 113 -9.79 26.19 12.26
C SER A 113 -10.37 27.48 11.67
N ASP A 114 -9.63 28.15 10.78
CA ASP A 114 -10.03 29.45 10.23
C ASP A 114 -11.10 29.33 9.14
N PHE A 115 -11.15 28.21 8.41
CA PHE A 115 -12.03 27.99 7.24
C PHE A 115 -13.00 26.82 7.39
N ASP A 116 -13.06 26.18 8.57
CA ASP A 116 -13.91 25.01 8.84
C ASP A 116 -13.81 23.93 7.74
N MET A 117 -12.56 23.57 7.41
CA MET A 117 -12.24 22.66 6.31
C MET A 117 -11.32 21.52 6.76
N PRO A 118 -11.31 20.36 6.09
CA PRO A 118 -10.31 19.34 6.35
C PRO A 118 -8.88 19.86 6.11
N PRO A 119 -7.88 19.37 6.87
CA PRO A 119 -6.49 19.82 6.75
C PRO A 119 -5.90 19.51 5.36
N PRO A 120 -5.41 20.51 4.62
CA PRO A 120 -4.95 20.30 3.24
C PRO A 120 -3.53 19.74 3.12
N GLY A 121 -2.75 19.65 4.21
CA GLY A 121 -1.30 19.43 4.17
C GLY A 121 -0.84 18.12 3.52
N ASP A 122 -1.43 17.00 3.95
CA ASP A 122 -1.06 15.68 3.44
C ASP A 122 -1.55 15.45 2.00
N ILE A 123 -2.77 15.91 1.72
CA ILE A 123 -3.33 15.95 0.36
C ILE A 123 -2.42 16.76 -0.57
N ARG A 124 -2.04 17.98 -0.19
CA ARG A 124 -1.11 18.83 -0.96
C ARG A 124 0.18 18.07 -1.27
N SER A 125 0.75 17.40 -0.28
CA SER A 125 2.01 16.67 -0.44
C SER A 125 1.88 15.50 -1.43
N CYS A 126 0.73 14.82 -1.44
CA CYS A 126 0.42 13.77 -2.41
C CYS A 126 0.18 14.32 -3.83
N LEU A 127 -0.54 15.44 -3.95
CA LEU A 127 -0.76 16.12 -5.23
C LEU A 127 0.57 16.53 -5.87
N VAL A 128 1.47 17.12 -5.09
CA VAL A 128 2.81 17.50 -5.56
C VAL A 128 3.62 16.27 -5.96
N ALA A 129 3.58 15.19 -5.17
CA ALA A 129 4.29 13.94 -5.45
C ALA A 129 3.86 13.27 -6.77
N LEU A 130 2.60 13.40 -7.15
CA LEU A 130 2.04 12.82 -8.37
C LEU A 130 1.97 13.81 -9.55
N SER A 131 2.28 15.09 -9.35
CA SER A 131 2.25 16.13 -10.39
C SER A 131 3.31 15.93 -11.47
N ASP A 132 2.99 16.20 -12.73
CA ASP A 132 3.90 16.09 -13.88
C ASP A 132 4.39 17.44 -14.39
N GLN A 133 4.80 18.30 -13.45
CA GLN A 133 4.98 19.73 -13.71
C GLN A 133 6.43 20.19 -13.72
N GLU A 134 6.65 21.38 -14.29
CA GLU A 134 7.95 22.04 -14.30
C GLU A 134 8.49 22.25 -12.86
N PRO A 135 9.82 22.15 -12.65
CA PRO A 135 10.44 22.28 -11.32
C PRO A 135 10.08 23.56 -10.55
N LEU A 136 9.68 24.64 -11.25
CA LEU A 136 9.25 25.88 -10.63
C LEU A 136 7.88 25.77 -9.97
N LEU A 137 6.91 25.11 -10.61
CA LEU A 137 5.57 24.96 -10.07
C LEU A 137 5.57 24.06 -8.83
N GLU A 138 6.37 22.98 -8.84
CA GLU A 138 6.57 22.13 -7.67
C GLU A 138 7.14 22.91 -6.48
N LYS A 139 8.13 23.78 -6.73
CA LYS A 139 8.72 24.67 -5.72
C LYS A 139 7.72 25.70 -5.19
N LEU A 140 6.85 26.24 -6.06
CA LEU A 140 5.83 27.19 -5.66
C LEU A 140 4.79 26.52 -4.75
N TRP A 141 4.29 25.35 -5.11
CA TRP A 141 3.34 24.59 -4.29
C TRP A 141 3.90 24.21 -2.92
N SER A 142 5.19 23.85 -2.89
CA SER A 142 5.92 23.53 -1.66
C SER A 142 6.41 24.77 -0.89
N HIS A 143 6.22 25.98 -1.43
CA HIS A 143 6.70 27.21 -0.82
C HIS A 143 6.02 27.44 0.53
N ARG A 144 6.82 27.83 1.52
CA ARG A 144 6.36 28.27 2.83
C ARG A 144 6.81 29.70 3.07
N PHE A 145 5.85 30.57 3.36
CA PHE A 145 6.12 31.97 3.64
C PHE A 145 6.91 32.11 4.94
N LYS A 146 8.03 32.83 4.89
CA LYS A 146 8.92 33.03 6.05
C LYS A 146 8.52 34.21 6.93
N SER A 147 7.77 35.15 6.36
CA SER A 147 7.41 36.43 6.97
C SER A 147 6.10 36.94 6.38
N GLY A 148 5.49 37.92 7.04
CA GLY A 148 4.20 38.49 6.68
C GLY A 148 3.16 38.21 7.76
N GLU A 149 2.46 39.25 8.19
CA GLU A 149 1.38 39.13 9.18
C GLU A 149 0.26 38.24 8.63
N GLY A 150 -0.21 37.27 9.42
CA GLY A 150 -1.17 36.24 8.99
C GLY A 150 -0.64 35.20 7.98
N LEU A 151 0.40 35.52 7.20
CA LEU A 151 0.92 34.65 6.15
C LEU A 151 2.13 33.81 6.60
N ALA A 152 2.91 34.28 7.58
CA ALA A 152 4.11 33.60 8.05
C ALA A 152 3.80 32.17 8.51
N GLY A 153 4.59 31.22 8.00
CA GLY A 153 4.43 29.80 8.27
C GLY A 153 3.38 29.09 7.41
N HIS A 154 2.50 29.79 6.67
CA HIS A 154 1.59 29.13 5.73
C HIS A 154 2.34 28.58 4.52
N SER A 155 1.83 27.47 3.99
CA SER A 155 2.25 26.95 2.69
C SER A 155 1.36 27.53 1.59
N PHE A 156 1.96 27.97 0.48
CA PHE A 156 1.21 28.45 -0.68
C PHE A 156 0.22 27.41 -1.18
N GLY A 157 0.64 26.15 -1.36
CA GLY A 157 -0.27 25.08 -1.80
C GLY A 157 -1.43 24.84 -0.83
N ASN A 158 -1.22 24.98 0.48
CA ASN A 158 -2.32 24.86 1.45
C ASN A 158 -3.32 26.02 1.29
N LEU A 159 -2.83 27.25 1.11
CA LEU A 159 -3.68 28.42 0.88
C LEU A 159 -4.47 28.32 -0.43
N LEU A 160 -3.85 27.77 -1.48
CA LEU A 160 -4.53 27.54 -2.75
C LEU A 160 -5.64 26.50 -2.62
N ILE A 161 -5.41 25.39 -1.90
CA ILE A 161 -6.47 24.41 -1.63
C ILE A 161 -7.59 25.02 -0.79
N ALA A 162 -7.25 25.81 0.24
CA ALA A 162 -8.25 26.51 1.04
C ALA A 162 -9.10 27.48 0.20
N ALA A 163 -8.46 28.29 -0.65
CA ALA A 163 -9.15 29.19 -1.56
C ALA A 163 -10.02 28.44 -2.58
N LEU A 164 -9.55 27.31 -3.12
CA LEU A 164 -10.36 26.48 -4.00
C LEU A 164 -11.57 25.89 -3.26
N THR A 165 -11.40 25.47 -2.01
CA THR A 165 -12.49 24.93 -1.16
C THR A 165 -13.57 25.98 -0.91
N ASP A 166 -13.16 27.21 -0.60
CA ASP A 166 -14.08 28.35 -0.42
C ASP A 166 -14.83 28.69 -1.72
N VAL A 167 -14.14 28.63 -2.88
CA VAL A 167 -14.75 28.91 -4.19
C VAL A 167 -15.69 27.80 -4.67
N THR A 168 -15.33 26.53 -4.46
CA THR A 168 -16.13 25.38 -4.93
C THR A 168 -17.25 25.02 -3.95
N GLY A 169 -17.12 25.43 -2.68
CA GLY A 169 -18.05 25.12 -1.59
C GLY A 169 -17.88 23.72 -1.00
N ASP A 170 -16.97 22.90 -1.54
CA ASP A 170 -16.67 21.57 -1.01
C ASP A 170 -15.20 21.18 -1.27
N PHE A 171 -14.61 20.50 -0.28
CA PHE A 171 -13.19 20.12 -0.26
C PHE A 171 -12.83 19.08 -1.33
N GLU A 172 -13.77 18.19 -1.66
CA GLU A 172 -13.56 17.12 -2.63
C GLU A 172 -13.37 17.69 -4.05
N THR A 173 -14.26 18.62 -4.46
CA THR A 173 -14.16 19.34 -5.73
C THR A 173 -12.91 20.20 -5.77
N ALA A 174 -12.52 20.85 -4.67
CA ALA A 174 -11.28 21.61 -4.59
C ALA A 174 -10.04 20.76 -4.88
N ILE A 175 -9.99 19.52 -4.37
CA ILE A 175 -8.92 18.57 -4.65
C ILE A 175 -8.95 18.13 -6.13
N LYS A 176 -10.14 17.90 -6.69
CA LYS A 176 -10.30 17.57 -8.12
C LYS A 176 -9.78 18.71 -9.02
N GLU A 177 -10.08 19.96 -8.70
CA GLU A 177 -9.56 21.12 -9.45
C GLU A 177 -8.06 21.33 -9.24
N ALA A 178 -7.55 21.22 -8.01
CA ALA A 178 -6.12 21.27 -7.72
C ALA A 178 -5.34 20.20 -8.51
N SER A 179 -5.89 18.98 -8.59
CA SER A 179 -5.32 17.87 -9.37
C SER A 179 -5.21 18.20 -10.86
N ARG A 180 -6.21 18.89 -11.43
CA ARG A 180 -6.19 19.33 -12.83
C ARG A 180 -5.15 20.42 -13.07
N VAL A 181 -5.07 21.43 -12.18
CA VAL A 181 -4.07 22.51 -12.25
C VAL A 181 -2.65 21.95 -12.22
N LEU A 182 -2.42 20.91 -11.41
CA LEU A 182 -1.13 20.24 -11.29
C LEU A 182 -0.89 19.12 -12.31
N ALA A 183 -1.83 18.86 -13.23
CA ALA A 183 -1.80 17.70 -14.14
C ALA A 183 -1.34 16.41 -13.43
N VAL A 184 -2.01 16.07 -12.33
CA VAL A 184 -1.65 14.93 -11.48
C VAL A 184 -1.81 13.60 -12.23
N GLY A 185 -0.76 12.79 -12.26
CA GLY A 185 -0.73 11.46 -12.86
C GLY A 185 -1.30 10.38 -11.94
N GLY A 186 -2.56 10.52 -11.53
CA GLY A 186 -3.24 9.62 -10.60
C GLY A 186 -4.44 10.30 -9.92
N ARG A 187 -5.00 9.65 -8.90
CA ARG A 187 -6.08 10.21 -8.05
C ARG A 187 -5.57 10.41 -6.63
N VAL A 188 -5.87 11.57 -6.04
CA VAL A 188 -5.65 11.84 -4.62
C VAL A 188 -7.01 12.10 -4.00
N LEU A 189 -7.39 11.29 -3.02
CA LEU A 189 -8.70 11.31 -2.38
C LEU A 189 -8.50 11.47 -0.87
N PRO A 190 -9.26 12.33 -0.19
CA PRO A 190 -9.35 12.26 1.25
C PRO A 190 -10.07 10.97 1.66
N ALA A 191 -9.74 10.42 2.83
CA ALA A 191 -10.40 9.23 3.34
C ALA A 191 -11.89 9.45 3.59
N VAL A 192 -12.23 10.63 4.12
CA VAL A 192 -13.58 11.07 4.48
C VAL A 192 -13.75 12.54 4.07
N ARG A 193 -14.99 13.02 3.99
CA ARG A 193 -15.28 14.41 3.56
C ARG A 193 -15.06 15.43 4.66
N GLU A 194 -15.32 15.04 5.89
CA GLU A 194 -15.35 15.93 7.05
C GLU A 194 -13.99 15.95 7.76
N ALA A 195 -13.72 17.00 8.51
CA ALA A 195 -12.52 17.06 9.34
C ALA A 195 -12.65 16.09 10.53
N VAL A 196 -11.58 15.35 10.84
CA VAL A 196 -11.58 14.37 11.94
C VAL A 196 -10.64 14.79 13.04
N ILE A 197 -11.04 14.60 14.28
CA ILE A 197 -10.20 14.84 15.46
C ILE A 197 -9.62 13.49 15.88
N LEU A 198 -8.31 13.44 16.08
CA LEU A 198 -7.63 12.25 16.59
C LEU A 198 -7.47 12.37 18.11
N ARG A 199 -7.90 11.35 18.85
CA ARG A 199 -7.68 11.22 20.29
C ARG A 199 -6.82 10.00 20.57
N ALA A 200 -5.81 10.16 21.43
CA ALA A 200 -5.01 9.04 21.95
C ALA A 200 -5.30 8.83 23.43
N TYR A 201 -5.61 7.60 23.81
CA TYR A 201 -5.66 7.15 25.19
C TYR A 201 -4.33 6.52 25.55
N MET A 202 -3.80 6.90 26.71
CA MET A 202 -2.50 6.49 27.21
C MET A 202 -2.66 5.35 28.22
N GLU A 203 -1.61 4.55 28.43
CA GLU A 203 -1.64 3.42 29.38
C GLU A 203 -1.94 3.82 30.83
N ASP A 204 -1.77 5.09 31.20
CA ASP A 204 -2.11 5.61 32.54
C ASP A 204 -3.58 6.06 32.67
N GLY A 205 -4.40 5.85 31.63
CA GLY A 205 -5.81 6.20 31.57
C GLY A 205 -6.09 7.67 31.20
N SER A 206 -5.07 8.50 31.03
CA SER A 206 -5.24 9.86 30.48
C SER A 206 -5.47 9.83 28.97
N PHE A 207 -6.03 10.90 28.40
CA PHE A 207 -6.15 11.06 26.96
C PHE A 207 -5.55 12.39 26.49
N VAL A 208 -5.11 12.40 25.23
CA VAL A 208 -4.62 13.59 24.52
C VAL A 208 -5.43 13.74 23.24
N GLU A 209 -5.91 14.95 23.00
CA GLU A 209 -6.64 15.30 21.79
C GLU A 209 -5.74 16.10 20.85
N GLY A 210 -5.83 15.79 19.56
CA GLY A 210 -5.13 16.48 18.49
C GLY A 210 -3.86 15.76 18.03
N GLU A 211 -3.73 15.61 16.72
CA GLU A 211 -2.64 14.85 16.07
C GLU A 211 -1.26 15.37 16.49
N SER A 212 -1.08 16.69 16.45
CA SER A 212 0.19 17.35 16.75
C SER A 212 0.57 17.30 18.23
N GLN A 213 -0.39 17.02 19.13
CA GLN A 213 -0.15 16.96 20.58
C GLN A 213 0.18 15.55 21.07
N ILE A 214 -0.30 14.51 20.38
CA ILE A 214 -0.13 13.11 20.80
C ILE A 214 1.34 12.73 21.02
N PRO A 215 2.28 12.98 20.09
CA PRO A 215 3.69 12.63 20.28
C PRO A 215 4.38 13.46 21.38
N LEU A 216 3.83 14.62 21.73
CA LEU A 216 4.39 15.51 22.75
C LEU A 216 4.02 15.10 24.18
N SER A 217 3.10 14.16 24.34
CA SER A 217 2.61 13.69 25.64
C SER A 217 3.70 13.08 26.52
N GLY A 218 4.73 12.49 25.90
CA GLY A 218 5.78 11.73 26.60
C GLY A 218 5.27 10.46 27.28
N LYS A 219 4.07 9.99 26.94
CA LYS A 219 3.42 8.79 27.48
C LYS A 219 3.27 7.73 26.41
N LYS A 220 3.08 6.48 26.83
CA LYS A 220 2.83 5.36 25.91
C LYS A 220 1.36 5.32 25.53
N ILE A 221 1.11 5.30 24.22
CA ILE A 221 -0.23 5.20 23.63
C ILE A 221 -0.75 3.77 23.83
N GLU A 222 -1.93 3.64 24.42
CA GLU A 222 -2.67 2.38 24.49
C GLU A 222 -3.48 2.19 23.20
N ARG A 223 -4.27 3.22 22.83
CA ARG A 223 -5.13 3.19 21.65
C ARG A 223 -5.46 4.59 21.13
N VAL A 224 -5.81 4.70 19.86
CA VAL A 224 -6.33 5.94 19.26
C VAL A 224 -7.75 5.77 18.72
N GLU A 225 -8.51 6.86 18.72
CA GLU A 225 -9.87 6.97 18.18
C GLU A 225 -9.98 8.21 17.29
N VAL A 226 -10.86 8.13 16.30
CA VAL A 226 -11.28 9.27 15.49
C VAL A 226 -12.65 9.76 15.95
N GLU A 227 -12.84 11.08 15.96
CA GLU A 227 -14.12 11.73 16.19
C GLU A 227 -14.46 12.67 15.02
N PRO A 228 -15.69 12.62 14.46
CA PRO A 228 -16.78 11.71 14.81
C PRO A 228 -16.46 10.24 14.46
N ASN A 229 -17.23 9.30 15.02
CA ASN A 229 -16.99 7.85 14.87
C ASN A 229 -17.87 7.21 13.77
N ASP A 230 -18.91 7.89 13.32
CA ASP A 230 -19.82 7.52 12.23
C ASP A 230 -19.38 8.10 10.87
N LEU A 231 -18.08 7.99 10.58
CA LEU A 231 -17.49 8.54 9.37
C LEU A 231 -17.86 7.74 8.11
N GLU A 232 -18.27 8.48 7.07
CA GLU A 232 -18.52 7.93 5.74
C GLU A 232 -17.31 8.16 4.82
N PRO A 233 -16.70 7.08 4.27
CA PRO A 233 -15.68 7.20 3.25
C PRO A 233 -16.23 7.82 1.96
N LEU A 234 -15.37 8.42 1.15
CA LEU A 234 -15.75 8.85 -0.19
C LEU A 234 -16.15 7.64 -1.05
N PRO A 235 -17.26 7.71 -1.81
CA PRO A 235 -17.65 6.64 -2.74
C PRO A 235 -16.54 6.27 -3.73
N GLU A 236 -15.80 7.25 -4.25
CA GLU A 236 -14.68 7.03 -5.16
C GLU A 236 -13.49 6.30 -4.50
N ALA A 237 -13.32 6.44 -3.18
CA ALA A 237 -12.31 5.71 -2.43
C ALA A 237 -12.69 4.23 -2.31
N LEU A 238 -13.97 3.94 -2.04
CA LEU A 238 -14.51 2.58 -2.00
C LEU A 238 -14.43 1.90 -3.37
N GLU A 239 -14.79 2.62 -4.44
CA GLU A 239 -14.67 2.12 -5.81
C GLU A 239 -13.21 1.81 -6.17
N ALA A 240 -12.27 2.68 -5.78
CA ALA A 240 -10.85 2.44 -6.02
C ALA A 240 -10.33 1.19 -5.31
N ILE A 241 -10.76 0.98 -4.06
CA ILE A 241 -10.43 -0.20 -3.25
C ILE A 241 -10.97 -1.48 -3.88
N GLU A 242 -12.24 -1.49 -4.27
CA GLU A 242 -12.90 -2.64 -4.90
C GLU A 242 -12.18 -3.06 -6.19
N GLN A 243 -11.72 -2.07 -6.96
CA GLN A 243 -11.11 -2.27 -8.27
C GLN A 243 -9.59 -2.51 -8.23
N ALA A 244 -8.96 -2.45 -7.05
CA ALA A 244 -7.51 -2.50 -6.91
C ALA A 244 -6.93 -3.88 -7.26
N ASP A 245 -5.74 -3.91 -7.84
CA ASP A 245 -4.92 -5.13 -7.91
C ASP A 245 -4.12 -5.33 -6.61
N VAL A 246 -3.71 -4.22 -5.98
CA VAL A 246 -2.99 -4.18 -4.71
C VAL A 246 -3.39 -2.95 -3.90
N ILE A 247 -3.54 -3.13 -2.60
CA ILE A 247 -3.77 -2.09 -1.60
C ILE A 247 -2.56 -2.05 -0.67
N VAL A 248 -1.93 -0.89 -0.61
CA VAL A 248 -0.71 -0.65 0.16
C VAL A 248 -1.03 0.27 1.33
N ILE A 249 -0.76 -0.17 2.55
CA ILE A 249 -0.93 0.63 3.75
C ILE A 249 0.44 1.14 4.21
N GLY A 250 0.56 2.46 4.34
CA GLY A 250 1.81 3.13 4.68
C GLY A 250 2.77 3.29 3.48
N PRO A 251 4.03 3.68 3.73
CA PRO A 251 4.60 3.97 5.05
C PRO A 251 4.08 5.29 5.62
N GLY A 252 4.10 5.42 6.95
CA GLY A 252 3.65 6.63 7.65
C GLY A 252 3.61 6.42 9.16
N SER A 253 3.39 7.49 9.93
CA SER A 253 3.22 7.39 11.38
C SER A 253 2.11 6.41 11.71
N LEU A 254 2.38 5.47 12.63
CA LEU A 254 1.43 4.40 12.94
C LEU A 254 0.11 4.96 13.47
N TYR A 255 0.20 5.78 14.52
CA TYR A 255 -0.96 6.31 15.23
C TYR A 255 -1.55 7.55 14.57
N THR A 256 -0.75 8.36 13.88
CA THR A 256 -1.21 9.63 13.31
C THR A 256 -1.40 9.67 11.80
N SER A 257 -0.96 8.66 11.05
CA SER A 257 -1.15 8.60 9.59
C SER A 257 -1.83 7.33 9.10
N ILE A 258 -1.53 6.18 9.71
CA ILE A 258 -2.06 4.88 9.25
C ILE A 258 -3.39 4.57 9.94
N LEU A 259 -3.39 4.49 11.27
CA LEU A 259 -4.58 4.19 12.06
C LEU A 259 -5.75 5.16 11.82
N PRO A 260 -5.57 6.49 11.65
CA PRO A 260 -6.70 7.39 11.41
C PRO A 260 -7.49 7.06 10.13
N ASN A 261 -6.82 6.52 9.10
CA ASN A 261 -7.52 6.02 7.92
C ASN A 261 -8.25 4.71 8.22
N LEU A 262 -7.58 3.76 8.91
CA LEU A 262 -8.14 2.43 9.19
C LEU A 262 -9.22 2.43 10.28
N LEU A 263 -9.32 3.48 11.09
CA LEU A 263 -10.40 3.66 12.05
C LEU A 263 -11.71 4.13 11.40
N VAL A 264 -11.67 4.52 10.12
CA VAL A 264 -12.88 4.69 9.31
C VAL A 264 -13.42 3.30 8.97
N THR A 265 -14.32 2.79 9.82
CA THR A 265 -14.76 1.39 9.82
C THR A 265 -15.17 0.87 8.43
N LYS A 266 -15.97 1.66 7.68
CA LYS A 266 -16.43 1.27 6.33
C LYS A 266 -15.29 1.19 5.31
N LEU A 267 -14.25 2.02 5.46
CA LEU A 267 -13.06 1.97 4.62
C LEU A 267 -12.30 0.66 4.88
N THR A 268 -12.09 0.32 6.15
CA THR A 268 -11.41 -0.93 6.54
C THR A 268 -12.18 -2.17 6.11
N GLN A 269 -13.50 -2.18 6.25
CA GLN A 269 -14.36 -3.26 5.75
C GLN A 269 -14.24 -3.43 4.23
N ALA A 270 -14.16 -2.33 3.47
CA ALA A 270 -13.96 -2.39 2.03
C ALA A 270 -12.57 -2.94 1.68
N ILE A 271 -11.53 -2.55 2.41
CA ILE A 271 -10.16 -3.08 2.21
C ILE A 271 -10.14 -4.58 2.50
N ASP A 272 -10.74 -5.03 3.60
CA ASP A 272 -10.82 -6.44 3.98
C ASP A 272 -11.54 -7.28 2.90
N ALA A 273 -12.70 -6.81 2.44
CA ALA A 273 -13.51 -7.47 1.42
C ALA A 273 -12.86 -7.49 0.03
N ALA A 274 -11.90 -6.60 -0.26
CA ALA A 274 -11.27 -6.51 -1.58
C ALA A 274 -10.47 -7.78 -1.92
N VAL A 275 -10.53 -8.22 -3.18
CA VAL A 275 -9.73 -9.36 -3.67
C VAL A 275 -8.24 -8.99 -3.84
N ALA A 276 -7.95 -7.69 -3.86
CA ALA A 276 -6.62 -7.12 -3.98
C ALA A 276 -5.65 -7.67 -2.92
N LYS A 277 -4.35 -7.76 -3.27
CA LYS A 277 -3.31 -8.06 -2.28
C LYS A 277 -3.20 -6.91 -1.27
N LYS A 278 -3.20 -7.22 0.03
CA LYS A 278 -3.04 -6.22 1.10
C LYS A 278 -1.61 -6.24 1.63
N VAL A 279 -0.92 -5.11 1.49
CA VAL A 279 0.51 -4.99 1.78
C VAL A 279 0.73 -3.88 2.81
N TYR A 280 1.34 -4.21 3.94
CA TYR A 280 1.79 -3.21 4.92
C TYR A 280 3.28 -2.88 4.72
N ILE A 281 3.62 -1.59 4.63
CA ILE A 281 5.02 -1.13 4.61
C ILE A 281 5.37 -0.62 6.01
N CYS A 282 6.19 -1.40 6.71
CA CYS A 282 6.60 -1.08 8.08
C CYS A 282 7.55 0.11 8.11
N ASN A 283 7.49 0.90 9.18
CA ASN A 283 8.42 1.99 9.40
C ASN A 283 9.85 1.46 9.62
N VAL A 284 10.84 2.21 9.15
CA VAL A 284 12.27 1.88 9.33
C VAL A 284 12.76 2.23 10.73
N MET A 285 12.22 3.32 11.29
CA MET A 285 12.61 3.90 12.58
C MET A 285 11.35 4.05 13.44
N THR A 286 11.51 3.89 14.75
CA THR A 286 10.50 4.25 15.74
C THR A 286 10.30 5.77 15.76
N GLN A 287 9.15 6.21 16.28
CA GLN A 287 8.82 7.62 16.47
C GLN A 287 8.66 7.90 17.96
N SER A 288 9.43 8.87 18.46
CA SER A 288 9.35 9.29 19.85
C SER A 288 7.94 9.76 20.20
N GLY A 289 7.38 9.23 21.28
CA GLY A 289 6.02 9.53 21.74
C GLY A 289 4.92 8.76 21.02
N GLU A 290 5.26 7.91 20.04
CA GLU A 290 4.30 7.09 19.30
C GLU A 290 4.65 5.60 19.38
N THR A 291 5.81 5.21 18.86
CA THR A 291 6.20 3.80 18.67
C THR A 291 7.52 3.46 19.34
N ASP A 292 7.79 4.11 20.48
CA ASP A 292 8.98 3.86 21.29
C ASP A 292 9.15 2.37 21.59
N HIS A 293 10.31 1.83 21.22
CA HIS A 293 10.69 0.42 21.40
C HIS A 293 9.87 -0.61 20.60
N TYR A 294 9.05 -0.19 19.64
CA TYR A 294 8.26 -1.13 18.83
C TYR A 294 9.14 -1.94 17.88
N THR A 295 8.87 -3.25 17.82
CA THR A 295 9.28 -4.12 16.72
C THR A 295 8.32 -4.02 15.54
N ALA A 296 8.64 -4.66 14.42
CA ALA A 296 7.74 -4.70 13.26
C ALA A 296 6.45 -5.46 13.59
N SER A 297 6.52 -6.54 14.37
CA SER A 297 5.30 -7.24 14.80
C SER A 297 4.44 -6.40 15.75
N ASP A 298 5.02 -5.55 16.57
CA ASP A 298 4.26 -4.64 17.44
C ASP A 298 3.46 -3.60 16.64
N HIS A 299 4.02 -3.11 15.53
CA HIS A 299 3.28 -2.24 14.61
C HIS A 299 2.05 -2.94 14.03
N VAL A 300 2.20 -4.20 13.59
CA VAL A 300 1.06 -4.97 13.04
C VAL A 300 0.03 -5.28 14.11
N LYS A 301 0.47 -5.71 15.30
CA LYS A 301 -0.43 -6.00 16.43
C LYS A 301 -1.23 -4.76 16.81
N ALA A 302 -0.58 -3.61 16.94
CA ALA A 302 -1.27 -2.36 17.19
C ALA A 302 -2.36 -2.10 16.14
N ILE A 303 -2.09 -2.29 14.85
CA ILE A 303 -3.13 -2.16 13.81
C ILE A 303 -4.27 -3.13 14.04
N TYR A 304 -3.98 -4.42 14.23
CA TYR A 304 -4.99 -5.47 14.40
C TYR A 304 -5.83 -5.30 15.66
N ASP A 305 -5.22 -4.85 16.76
CA ASP A 305 -5.90 -4.59 18.02
C ASP A 305 -6.88 -3.41 17.89
N HIS A 306 -6.58 -2.42 17.03
CA HIS A 306 -7.47 -1.29 16.78
C HIS A 306 -8.64 -1.62 15.84
N ILE A 307 -8.39 -2.43 14.80
CA ILE A 307 -9.42 -2.74 13.79
C ILE A 307 -10.19 -4.04 14.08
N GLY A 308 -9.69 -4.87 15.00
CA GLY A 308 -10.31 -6.13 15.40
C GLY A 308 -10.22 -7.28 14.40
N LEU A 309 -9.35 -7.19 13.38
CA LEU A 309 -9.19 -8.21 12.35
C LEU A 309 -7.77 -8.26 11.77
N SER A 310 -7.39 -9.39 11.17
CA SER A 310 -6.11 -9.57 10.48
C SER A 310 -6.23 -9.15 9.01
N LEU A 311 -5.72 -7.96 8.67
CA LEU A 311 -5.97 -7.32 7.37
C LEU A 311 -4.93 -7.65 6.27
N PHE A 312 -3.71 -7.99 6.64
CA PHE A 312 -2.57 -7.96 5.71
C PHE A 312 -2.18 -9.35 5.19
N ASP A 313 -1.91 -9.45 3.89
CA ASP A 313 -1.32 -10.64 3.27
C ASP A 313 0.22 -10.62 3.38
N TYR A 314 0.80 -9.43 3.22
CA TYR A 314 2.25 -9.21 3.14
C TYR A 314 2.67 -8.05 4.04
N ILE A 315 3.90 -8.16 4.54
CA ILE A 315 4.60 -7.05 5.18
C ILE A 315 5.97 -6.85 4.53
N LEU A 316 6.28 -5.59 4.18
CA LEU A 316 7.60 -5.17 3.75
C LEU A 316 8.33 -4.56 4.95
N VAL A 317 9.46 -5.16 5.30
CA VAL A 317 10.30 -4.71 6.42
C VAL A 317 11.73 -4.51 5.95
N ASN A 318 12.36 -3.43 6.42
CA ASN A 318 13.79 -3.28 6.24
C ASN A 318 14.54 -4.25 7.16
N SER A 319 15.46 -5.02 6.58
CA SER A 319 16.36 -5.93 7.30
C SER A 319 17.83 -5.57 7.14
N ALA A 320 18.14 -4.54 6.35
CA ALA A 320 19.50 -4.07 6.20
C ALA A 320 19.95 -3.27 7.44
N PRO A 321 21.21 -3.41 7.87
CA PRO A 321 21.75 -2.60 8.94
C PRO A 321 21.74 -1.12 8.57
N ILE A 322 21.36 -0.28 9.53
CA ILE A 322 21.41 1.18 9.38
C ILE A 322 22.82 1.66 9.75
N PRO A 323 23.47 2.49 8.91
CA PRO A 323 24.80 3.02 9.20
C PRO A 323 24.86 3.72 10.57
N PRO A 324 25.93 3.52 11.37
CA PRO A 324 26.04 4.11 12.70
C PRO A 324 25.88 5.63 12.74
N ALA A 325 26.39 6.34 11.73
CA ALA A 325 26.26 7.79 11.61
C ALA A 325 24.79 8.25 11.51
N VAL A 326 23.95 7.48 10.83
CA VAL A 326 22.51 7.77 10.72
C VAL A 326 21.81 7.43 12.03
N ILE A 327 22.17 6.32 12.68
CA ILE A 327 21.62 5.95 13.99
C ILE A 327 21.86 7.07 15.01
N GLU A 328 23.06 7.66 15.03
CA GLU A 328 23.39 8.74 15.97
C GLU A 328 22.51 9.99 15.78
N GLN A 329 22.26 10.39 14.54
CA GLN A 329 21.35 11.51 14.24
C GLN A 329 19.91 11.25 14.71
N TYR A 330 19.46 9.99 14.68
CA TYR A 330 18.12 9.62 15.14
C TYR A 330 18.06 9.44 16.66
N ARG A 331 19.18 9.12 17.33
CA ARG A 331 19.25 9.11 18.80
C ARG A 331 18.99 10.48 19.40
N GLU A 332 19.48 11.55 18.78
CA GLU A 332 19.15 12.93 19.18
C GLU A 332 17.63 13.21 19.14
N LYS A 333 16.91 12.50 18.27
CA LYS A 333 15.44 12.56 18.13
C LYS A 333 14.70 11.47 18.92
N ARG A 334 15.41 10.74 19.80
CA ARG A 334 14.88 9.59 20.57
C ARG A 334 14.25 8.50 19.70
N ALA A 335 14.74 8.32 18.48
CA ALA A 335 14.28 7.30 17.55
C ALA A 335 15.32 6.18 17.39
N ALA A 336 14.85 4.94 17.24
CA ALA A 336 15.67 3.75 17.07
C ALA A 336 15.23 2.94 15.84
N PRO A 337 16.10 2.10 15.25
CA PRO A 337 15.70 1.20 14.16
C PRO A 337 14.62 0.23 14.62
N VAL A 338 13.58 0.04 13.81
CA VAL A 338 12.54 -0.96 14.05
C VAL A 338 13.12 -2.35 13.77
N VAL A 339 13.04 -3.24 14.77
CA VAL A 339 13.51 -4.62 14.63
C VAL A 339 12.46 -5.42 13.85
N ALA A 340 12.88 -6.05 12.74
CA ALA A 340 11.96 -6.77 11.85
C ALA A 340 11.38 -8.08 12.41
N ASP A 341 11.92 -8.60 13.51
CA ASP A 341 11.42 -9.77 14.28
C ASP A 341 10.63 -10.85 13.49
N LEU A 342 11.28 -11.39 12.46
CA LEU A 342 10.66 -12.19 11.37
C LEU A 342 9.77 -13.35 11.87
N TRP A 343 10.18 -14.03 12.94
CA TRP A 343 9.42 -15.15 13.50
C TRP A 343 8.06 -14.72 14.05
N ASN A 344 8.00 -13.56 14.74
CA ASN A 344 6.74 -13.03 15.26
C ASN A 344 5.81 -12.61 14.11
N LEU A 345 6.35 -11.99 13.06
CA LEU A 345 5.58 -11.62 11.88
C LEU A 345 4.99 -12.85 11.16
N GLN A 346 5.76 -13.93 11.03
CA GLN A 346 5.28 -15.18 10.45
C GLN A 346 4.19 -15.83 11.31
N ASN A 347 4.31 -15.76 12.65
CA ASN A 347 3.27 -16.25 13.56
C ASN A 347 1.96 -15.46 13.49
N LEU A 348 2.02 -14.20 13.03
CA LEU A 348 0.83 -13.40 12.69
C LEU A 348 0.20 -13.80 11.34
N GLY A 349 0.73 -14.81 10.65
CA GLY A 349 0.23 -15.29 9.37
C GLY A 349 0.71 -14.50 8.14
N LEU A 350 1.68 -13.61 8.32
CA LEU A 350 2.14 -12.71 7.25
C LEU A 350 3.17 -13.35 6.34
N ASN A 351 3.08 -13.05 5.05
CA ASN A 351 4.18 -13.26 4.12
C ASN A 351 5.22 -12.13 4.28
N VAL A 352 6.34 -12.44 4.93
CA VAL A 352 7.35 -11.43 5.28
C VAL A 352 8.35 -11.22 4.14
N ILE A 353 8.43 -9.98 3.65
CA ILE A 353 9.43 -9.55 2.67
C ILE A 353 10.46 -8.69 3.40
N ALA A 354 11.55 -9.33 3.82
CA ALA A 354 12.67 -8.69 4.47
C ALA A 354 13.79 -8.44 3.45
N ARG A 355 14.05 -7.18 3.12
CA ARG A 355 15.12 -6.77 2.19
C ARG A 355 15.80 -5.49 2.66
N ASN A 356 16.80 -5.04 1.91
CA ASN A 356 17.26 -3.67 2.02
C ASN A 356 16.27 -2.75 1.31
N PHE A 357 15.49 -1.99 2.06
CA PHE A 357 14.60 -0.96 1.52
C PHE A 357 15.09 0.45 1.87
N LEU A 358 16.37 0.61 2.20
CA LEU A 358 16.94 1.91 2.58
C LEU A 358 17.50 2.64 1.36
N HIS A 359 17.08 3.88 1.21
CA HIS A 359 17.80 4.84 0.40
C HIS A 359 18.74 5.65 1.30
N TYR A 360 20.04 5.51 1.07
CA TYR A 360 21.06 6.23 1.84
C TYR A 360 21.17 7.67 1.32
N SER A 361 20.53 8.60 2.04
CA SER A 361 20.74 10.03 1.91
C SER A 361 21.11 10.62 3.29
N ILE A 362 20.92 11.91 3.51
CA ILE A 362 21.11 12.57 4.81
C ILE A 362 20.22 11.94 5.92
N TYR A 363 19.17 11.20 5.56
CA TYR A 363 18.25 10.53 6.49
C TYR A 363 17.97 9.07 6.08
N ALA A 364 17.64 8.21 7.06
CA ALA A 364 17.12 6.86 6.79
C ALA A 364 15.70 6.97 6.26
N ARG A 365 15.54 6.74 4.95
CA ARG A 365 14.24 6.74 4.27
C ARG A 365 14.08 5.47 3.44
N HIS A 366 12.84 5.14 3.20
CA HIS A 366 12.48 4.11 2.23
C HIS A 366 13.01 4.46 0.83
N ASP A 367 13.61 3.49 0.16
CA ASP A 367 13.86 3.55 -1.27
C ASP A 367 12.54 3.32 -2.01
N ALA A 368 11.92 4.42 -2.42
CA ALA A 368 10.61 4.41 -3.06
C ALA A 368 10.59 3.53 -4.31
N ARG A 369 11.69 3.48 -5.07
CA ARG A 369 11.78 2.68 -6.27
C ARG A 369 11.82 1.19 -5.94
N MET A 370 12.67 0.77 -5.01
CA MET A 370 12.75 -0.64 -4.61
C MET A 370 11.42 -1.16 -4.03
N ILE A 371 10.73 -0.32 -3.25
CA ILE A 371 9.40 -0.66 -2.74
C ILE A 371 8.38 -0.77 -3.87
N SER A 372 8.38 0.17 -4.82
CA SER A 372 7.48 0.15 -5.98
C SER A 372 7.69 -1.09 -6.84
N GLU A 373 8.95 -1.43 -7.15
CA GLU A 373 9.30 -2.67 -7.87
C GLU A 373 8.81 -3.92 -7.12
N GLN A 374 8.95 -3.94 -5.79
CA GLN A 374 8.47 -5.03 -4.96
C GLN A 374 6.94 -5.16 -4.94
N ILE A 375 6.22 -4.04 -4.87
CA ILE A 375 4.74 -4.00 -4.93
C ILE A 375 4.27 -4.57 -6.27
N LEU A 376 4.85 -4.15 -7.40
CA LEU A 376 4.46 -4.62 -8.72
C LEU A 376 4.81 -6.11 -8.92
N ALA A 377 5.93 -6.57 -8.40
CA ALA A 377 6.28 -7.98 -8.42
C ALA A 377 5.27 -8.86 -7.68
N LEU A 378 4.65 -8.37 -6.59
CA LEU A 378 3.66 -9.13 -5.82
C LEU A 378 2.37 -9.41 -6.58
N ILE A 379 2.02 -8.55 -7.54
CA ILE A 379 0.87 -8.73 -8.42
C ILE A 379 1.25 -9.37 -9.77
N GLY A 380 2.44 -10.00 -9.84
CA GLY A 380 2.89 -10.74 -11.02
C GLY A 380 3.24 -9.86 -12.21
N ARG A 381 3.57 -8.59 -11.98
CA ARG A 381 3.99 -7.65 -13.02
C ARG A 381 5.50 -7.53 -13.06
N ASP A 382 6.07 -7.49 -14.26
CA ASP A 382 7.49 -7.21 -14.46
C ASP A 382 7.73 -5.69 -14.40
N PRO A 383 8.43 -5.17 -13.37
CA PRO A 383 8.66 -3.74 -13.24
C PRO A 383 9.44 -3.15 -14.42
N ASN A 384 10.29 -3.94 -15.08
CA ASN A 384 11.09 -3.45 -16.21
C ASN A 384 10.23 -3.15 -17.44
N LYS A 385 9.11 -3.85 -17.62
CA LYS A 385 8.18 -3.60 -18.73
C LYS A 385 7.24 -2.42 -18.48
N LEU A 386 7.01 -2.07 -17.21
CA LEU A 386 6.09 -1.01 -16.81
C LEU A 386 6.78 0.34 -16.62
N ARG A 387 8.10 0.40 -16.69
CA ARG A 387 8.84 1.64 -16.47
C ARG A 387 8.56 2.66 -17.59
N ARG A 388 8.28 3.91 -17.19
CA ARG A 388 8.04 5.03 -18.11
C ARG A 388 9.32 5.60 -18.71
#